data_AF-A0A2K1L7N2-F1
#
_entry.id   AF-A0A2K1L7N2-F1
#
_cell.length_a   1.000
_cell.length_b   1.000
_cell.length_c   1.000
_cell.angle_alpha   90.00
_cell.angle_beta   90.00
_cell.angle_gamma   90.00
#
_symmetry.space_group_name_H-M   'P 1'
#
loop_
_entity.id
_entity.type
_entity.pdbx_description
1 polymer ?
#
loop_
_entity_poly.entity_id
_entity_poly.type
_entity_poly.pdbx_seq_one_letter_code
_entity_poly.pdbx_strand_id
1 'polypeptide(L)'
;MALCFDNGRCPWLSCSLVEAGSAGEASSLNGISAVSAHGNSKSLQPDEDVTCLLQADALAGIKGATSAYPKSKRSNRSVARVPVSLNCKSPSCVLGTGTATPDRVFPMSDFARDILHGFGENDTPAVREFSARVCKGSGIFKKNMAHGREMYHGDPNMQTFGAPSLDKRMDLFAPEAIKFGTLSAELAISNWGGDKSKITHLITYSTSGMTSPALDMQLIKALGLRQTVKHFWVSLMGCHAGLIGIRTAAEIAQADAAFRVLVVCVEINSAQAQPLNPAGLQDLNNHVVSIIFGDGAAGVIVGTQPTEHETPIFQVDRCFTSYIPDTDHHITAKLSQSGLKATLNKNVPSVVG
;
A
#
# COMPACT_ATOMS: atom_id res chain seq x y z
N MET A 1 -3.03 -2.91 0.83
CA MET A 1 -1.87 -1.99 0.85
C MET A 1 -0.98 -2.38 2.03
N ALA A 2 -0.02 -3.29 1.81
CA ALA A 2 0.85 -3.77 2.88
C ALA A 2 2.05 -2.83 3.01
N LEU A 3 1.93 -1.84 3.90
CA LEU A 3 3.09 -1.26 4.56
C LEU A 3 3.07 -1.83 5.97
N CYS A 4 3.86 -2.88 6.21
CA CYS A 4 4.21 -3.27 7.57
C CYS A 4 4.93 -2.07 8.20
N PHE A 5 4.25 -1.43 9.15
CA PHE A 5 4.85 -0.43 10.01
C PHE A 5 5.71 -1.16 11.04
N ASP A 6 6.97 -1.40 10.71
CA ASP A 6 7.98 -1.65 11.73
C ASP A 6 8.73 -0.33 11.98
N ASN A 7 8.52 0.24 13.16
CA ASN A 7 9.25 1.40 13.72
C ASN A 7 9.29 2.73 12.95
N GLY A 8 8.35 2.99 12.02
CA GLY A 8 8.05 4.35 11.55
C GLY A 8 9.19 5.10 10.84
N ARG A 9 10.22 4.40 10.33
CA ARG A 9 11.36 5.02 9.64
C ARG A 9 11.55 4.43 8.26
N CYS A 10 10.86 4.99 7.27
CA CYS A 10 11.24 4.81 5.87
C CYS A 10 12.16 5.99 5.45
N PRO A 11 13.43 5.75 5.06
CA PRO A 11 14.41 6.82 4.84
C PRO A 11 14.09 7.76 3.66
N TRP A 12 13.18 7.37 2.77
CA TRP A 12 12.96 7.99 1.45
C TRP A 12 11.56 8.55 1.27
N LEU A 13 10.59 8.06 2.04
CA LEU A 13 9.27 8.67 2.15
C LEU A 13 8.70 8.34 3.52
N SER A 14 8.51 9.35 4.34
CA SER A 14 7.85 9.20 5.64
C SER A 14 6.94 10.40 5.89
N CYS A 15 5.80 10.12 6.50
CA CYS A 15 5.09 11.10 7.30
C CYS A 15 5.18 10.64 8.74
N SER A 16 5.72 11.49 9.61
CA SER A 16 5.73 11.27 11.04
C SER A 16 4.33 11.54 11.57
N LEU A 17 3.64 10.47 11.96
CA LEU A 17 2.36 10.52 12.63
C LEU A 17 2.59 10.34 14.13
N VAL A 18 2.16 11.32 14.92
CA VAL A 18 2.23 11.28 16.39
C VAL A 18 0.82 11.10 16.92
N GLU A 19 0.61 10.16 17.84
CA GLU A 19 -0.69 10.02 18.51
C GLU A 19 -1.06 11.36 19.17
N ALA A 20 -2.29 11.81 18.94
CA ALA A 20 -2.76 13.03 19.58
C ALA A 20 -3.01 12.73 21.06
N GLY A 21 -2.22 13.32 21.95
CA GLY A 21 -2.43 13.21 23.39
C GLY A 21 -3.76 13.85 23.79
N SER A 22 -4.54 13.19 24.64
CA SER A 22 -5.71 13.78 25.28
C SER A 22 -5.26 14.94 26.17
N ALA A 23 -5.71 16.16 25.88
CA ALA A 23 -5.58 17.27 26.81
C ALA A 23 -6.49 16.99 28.02
N GLY A 24 -5.89 16.47 29.10
CA GLY A 24 -6.55 16.24 30.38
C GLY A 24 -5.68 16.80 31.50
N GLU A 25 -6.25 17.75 32.23
CA GLU A 25 -5.63 18.49 33.34
C GLU A 25 -5.00 17.57 34.39
N ALA A 26 -3.82 17.95 34.84
CA ALA A 26 -3.25 17.45 36.07
C ALA A 26 -4.13 17.89 37.25
N SER A 27 -4.88 16.95 37.84
CA SER A 27 -5.31 17.06 39.23
C SER A 27 -5.05 15.75 39.96
N SER A 28 -4.14 15.84 40.93
CA SER A 28 -3.90 14.83 41.94
C SER A 28 -5.15 14.65 42.80
N LEU A 29 -5.58 13.41 43.06
CA LEU A 29 -6.09 12.97 44.37
C LEU A 29 -6.21 11.43 44.42
N ASN A 30 -5.73 10.89 45.54
CA ASN A 30 -5.66 9.47 45.89
C ASN A 30 -7.04 8.81 46.04
N GLY A 31 -7.14 7.50 45.78
CA GLY A 31 -8.27 6.70 46.28
C GLY A 31 -8.57 5.34 45.61
N ILE A 32 -7.68 4.36 45.80
CA ILE A 32 -7.93 2.93 46.10
C ILE A 32 -9.02 2.12 45.31
N SER A 33 -8.51 1.09 44.61
CA SER A 33 -8.99 -0.31 44.45
C SER A 33 -10.16 -0.65 43.51
N ALA A 34 -9.87 -1.45 42.47
CA ALA A 34 -10.31 -2.87 42.42
C ALA A 34 -9.56 -3.73 41.37
N VAL A 35 -8.81 -4.70 41.91
CA VAL A 35 -8.58 -6.10 41.49
C VAL A 35 -7.98 -6.41 40.11
N SER A 36 -6.74 -6.88 40.19
CA SER A 36 -5.96 -7.56 39.16
C SER A 36 -6.32 -9.04 39.01
N ALA A 37 -6.11 -9.57 37.81
CA ALA A 37 -5.77 -10.98 37.60
C ALA A 37 -4.37 -11.01 36.95
N HIS A 38 -3.38 -11.46 37.72
CA HIS A 38 -1.99 -11.67 37.31
C HIS A 38 -1.71 -13.16 37.10
N GLY A 39 -0.89 -13.44 36.10
CA GLY A 39 -0.14 -14.69 35.95
C GLY A 39 0.35 -14.82 34.50
N ASN A 40 1.63 -14.87 34.16
CA ASN A 40 2.85 -14.87 34.96
C ASN A 40 4.00 -14.52 34.01
N SER A 41 4.66 -13.37 34.16
CA SER A 41 5.86 -13.00 33.41
C SER A 41 7.10 -13.42 34.19
N LYS A 42 7.87 -14.38 33.69
CA LYS A 42 9.25 -14.58 34.15
C LYS A 42 10.17 -13.68 33.33
N SER A 43 10.80 -12.76 34.04
CA SER A 43 11.93 -11.94 33.62
C SER A 43 13.16 -12.79 33.31
N LEU A 44 13.79 -12.55 32.17
CA LEU A 44 15.21 -12.84 31.95
C LEU A 44 15.87 -11.55 31.45
N GLN A 45 16.83 -11.07 32.24
CA GLN A 45 17.75 -10.00 31.90
C GLN A 45 18.86 -10.51 30.95
N PRO A 46 19.61 -9.61 30.29
CA PRO A 46 20.33 -9.90 29.07
C PRO A 46 21.72 -10.48 29.38
N ASP A 47 22.05 -11.60 28.74
CA ASP A 47 23.44 -12.06 28.62
C ASP A 47 23.95 -11.80 27.19
N GLU A 48 25.19 -11.33 27.18
CA GLU A 48 26.01 -11.00 26.02
C GLU A 48 26.37 -12.25 25.19
N ASP A 49 26.80 -12.01 23.95
CA ASP A 49 27.46 -12.93 23.01
C ASP A 49 26.65 -14.12 22.46
N VAL A 50 26.07 -13.93 21.27
CA VAL A 50 26.07 -14.98 20.23
C VAL A 50 26.39 -14.37 18.86
N THR A 51 27.69 -14.26 18.60
CA THR A 51 28.23 -14.13 17.24
C THR A 51 28.49 -15.54 16.71
N CYS A 52 27.75 -16.02 15.70
CA CYS A 52 28.28 -17.01 14.74
C CYS A 52 27.34 -17.39 13.58
N LEU A 53 27.88 -17.18 12.37
CA LEU A 53 27.90 -18.12 11.23
C LEU A 53 26.61 -18.34 10.43
N LEU A 54 26.38 -17.44 9.47
CA LEU A 54 25.90 -17.83 8.14
C LEU A 54 27.11 -18.28 7.31
N GLN A 55 27.42 -19.58 7.32
CA GLN A 55 28.32 -20.18 6.35
C GLN A 55 27.57 -20.33 5.01
N ALA A 56 27.97 -19.50 4.06
CA ALA A 56 27.67 -19.68 2.65
C ALA A 56 28.72 -20.63 2.05
N ASP A 57 28.38 -21.90 1.86
CA ASP A 57 29.12 -22.82 0.99
C ASP A 57 28.17 -23.88 0.42
N ALA A 58 27.61 -23.58 -0.76
CA ALA A 58 27.22 -24.55 -1.77
C ALA A 58 26.69 -23.79 -2.99
N LEU A 59 27.59 -23.46 -3.93
CA LEU A 59 27.37 -23.35 -5.38
C LEU A 59 28.68 -22.93 -6.05
N ALA A 60 29.73 -23.73 -5.82
CA ALA A 60 30.90 -23.74 -6.68
C ALA A 60 30.59 -24.65 -7.87
N GLY A 61 30.34 -24.06 -9.02
CA GLY A 61 30.24 -24.80 -10.28
C GLY A 61 29.17 -24.28 -11.22
N ILE A 62 29.47 -23.18 -11.90
CA ILE A 62 29.29 -22.99 -13.35
C ILE A 62 30.13 -21.74 -13.69
N LYS A 63 31.31 -21.96 -14.29
CA LYS A 63 32.11 -20.91 -14.92
C LYS A 63 31.54 -20.68 -16.32
N GLY A 64 31.17 -19.45 -16.65
CA GLY A 64 30.87 -19.06 -18.03
C GLY A 64 30.22 -17.68 -18.15
N ALA A 65 30.94 -16.75 -18.80
CA ALA A 65 30.53 -15.42 -19.26
C ALA A 65 30.22 -14.34 -18.20
N THR A 66 31.28 -13.68 -17.75
CA THR A 66 31.24 -12.40 -17.03
C THR A 66 30.72 -11.27 -17.93
N SER A 67 29.51 -10.78 -17.67
CA SER A 67 29.17 -9.36 -17.94
C SER A 67 29.34 -8.61 -16.63
N ALA A 68 30.44 -7.88 -16.51
CA ALA A 68 30.78 -7.12 -15.33
C ALA A 68 29.85 -5.90 -15.21
N TYR A 69 28.78 -6.01 -14.41
CA TYR A 69 28.09 -4.84 -13.90
C TYR A 69 29.03 -4.08 -12.96
N PRO A 70 29.29 -2.78 -13.17
CA PRO A 70 30.16 -2.03 -12.28
C PRO A 70 29.53 -1.99 -10.88
N LYS A 71 30.30 -2.39 -9.87
CA LYS A 71 29.98 -2.14 -8.46
C LYS A 71 29.81 -0.63 -8.31
N SER A 72 28.57 -0.18 -8.11
CA SER A 72 28.26 1.21 -7.80
C SER A 72 29.07 1.59 -6.55
N LYS A 73 29.97 2.56 -6.71
CA LYS A 73 30.61 3.21 -5.57
C LYS A 73 29.48 3.89 -4.80
N ARG A 74 29.30 3.57 -3.51
CA ARG A 74 28.46 4.35 -2.60
C ARG A 74 28.91 5.82 -2.68
N SER A 75 28.22 6.58 -3.51
CA SER A 75 28.39 8.02 -3.61
C SER A 75 27.83 8.59 -2.30
N ASN A 76 28.72 9.07 -1.44
CA ASN A 76 28.40 9.75 -0.19
C ASN A 76 27.82 11.17 -0.45
N ARG A 77 27.12 11.38 -1.58
CA ARG A 77 26.38 12.62 -1.82
C ARG A 77 25.18 12.60 -0.88
N SER A 78 25.18 13.50 0.10
CA SER A 78 23.98 13.80 0.87
C SER A 78 22.88 14.15 -0.11
N VAL A 79 21.94 13.24 -0.34
CA VAL A 79 20.69 13.60 -1.02
C VAL A 79 20.09 14.68 -0.14
N ALA A 80 20.02 15.91 -0.66
CA ALA A 80 19.51 17.04 0.10
C ALA A 80 18.09 16.69 0.51
N ARG A 81 17.92 16.34 1.80
CA ARG A 81 16.59 16.17 2.36
C ARG A 81 16.03 17.58 2.38
N VAL A 82 14.99 17.84 1.62
CA VAL A 82 14.17 19.03 1.79
C VAL A 82 13.05 18.62 2.74
N PRO A 83 13.24 18.68 4.08
CA PRO A 83 12.13 18.48 4.98
C PRO A 83 11.11 19.58 4.70
N VAL A 84 9.91 19.20 4.31
CA VAL A 84 8.79 20.14 4.32
C VAL A 84 8.34 20.21 5.77
N SER A 85 8.94 21.15 6.50
CA SER A 85 8.38 21.55 7.79
C SER A 85 7.04 22.19 7.49
N LEU A 86 5.95 21.58 7.93
CA LEU A 86 4.64 22.22 8.00
C LEU A 86 4.76 23.29 9.10
N ASN A 87 5.34 24.43 8.74
CA ASN A 87 5.60 25.53 9.67
C ASN A 87 4.27 26.27 9.90
N CYS A 88 3.46 25.72 10.81
CA CYS A 88 2.04 26.00 10.85
C CYS A 88 1.59 26.41 12.25
N LYS A 89 0.65 27.38 12.33
CA LYS A 89 0.09 27.89 13.59
C LYS A 89 -0.71 26.83 14.36
N SER A 90 -1.19 25.79 13.67
CA SER A 90 -1.90 24.66 14.25
C SER A 90 -1.55 23.38 13.48
N PRO A 91 -1.40 22.24 14.15
CA PRO A 91 -1.04 21.00 13.47
C PRO A 91 -2.14 20.50 12.54
N SER A 92 -1.74 19.88 11.42
CA SER A 92 -2.66 19.07 10.61
C SER A 92 -2.85 17.72 11.28
N CYS A 93 -4.08 17.26 11.38
CA CYS A 93 -4.44 16.02 12.05
C CYS A 93 -5.22 15.10 11.12
N VAL A 94 -4.96 13.80 11.23
CA VAL A 94 -5.86 12.75 10.76
C VAL A 94 -7.01 12.67 11.76
N LEU A 95 -8.23 12.91 11.30
CA LEU A 95 -9.44 12.99 12.11
C LEU A 95 -10.32 11.76 11.98
N GLY A 96 -10.21 11.03 10.87
CA GLY A 96 -10.97 9.82 10.61
C GLY A 96 -10.22 8.90 9.67
N THR A 97 -10.39 7.59 9.86
CA THR A 97 -9.80 6.57 8.99
C THR A 97 -10.83 5.48 8.70
N GLY A 98 -10.73 4.87 7.53
CA GLY A 98 -11.59 3.76 7.13
C GLY A 98 -10.86 2.86 6.16
N THR A 99 -11.10 1.55 6.25
CA THR A 99 -10.55 0.57 5.31
C THR A 99 -11.67 -0.35 4.83
N ALA A 100 -11.55 -0.82 3.59
CA ALA A 100 -12.46 -1.77 3.01
C ALA A 100 -11.69 -2.76 2.15
N THR A 101 -12.03 -4.04 2.23
CA THR A 101 -11.42 -5.09 1.42
C THR A 101 -12.51 -6.06 0.93
N PRO A 102 -12.28 -6.78 -0.18
CA PRO A 102 -13.15 -7.87 -0.57
C PRO A 102 -13.31 -8.92 0.53
N ASP A 103 -14.50 -9.53 0.63
CA ASP A 103 -14.78 -10.59 1.60
C ASP A 103 -14.11 -11.92 1.26
N ARG A 104 -13.76 -12.10 -0.02
CA ARG A 104 -13.13 -13.31 -0.52
C ARG A 104 -11.66 -13.35 -0.08
N VAL A 105 -11.36 -14.34 0.77
CA VAL A 105 -10.05 -14.55 1.39
C VAL A 105 -9.31 -15.70 0.72
N PHE A 106 -8.02 -15.49 0.43
CA PHE A 106 -7.09 -16.51 -0.02
C PHE A 106 -5.96 -16.68 1.00
N PRO A 107 -5.91 -17.81 1.72
CA PRO A 107 -4.77 -18.17 2.55
C PRO A 107 -3.50 -18.35 1.71
N MET A 108 -2.35 -17.85 2.19
CA MET A 108 -1.10 -17.98 1.44
C MET A 108 -0.57 -19.43 1.36
N SER A 109 -1.05 -20.32 2.24
CA SER A 109 -0.83 -21.77 2.15
C SER A 109 -1.34 -22.37 0.84
N ASP A 110 -2.41 -21.78 0.30
CA ASP A 110 -3.19 -22.32 -0.80
C ASP A 110 -3.16 -21.42 -2.05
N PHE A 111 -2.76 -20.15 -1.88
CA PHE A 111 -2.81 -19.11 -2.90
C PHE A 111 -2.20 -19.53 -4.24
N ALA A 112 -0.97 -20.07 -4.23
CA ALA A 112 -0.31 -20.47 -5.47
C ALA A 112 -1.10 -21.57 -6.20
N ARG A 113 -1.61 -22.56 -5.45
CA ARG A 113 -2.45 -23.63 -5.99
C ARG A 113 -3.77 -23.13 -6.55
N ASP A 114 -4.39 -22.16 -5.89
CA ASP A 114 -5.76 -21.74 -6.18
C ASP A 114 -5.83 -20.57 -7.17
N ILE A 115 -4.74 -19.84 -7.36
CA ILE A 115 -4.68 -18.69 -8.27
C ILE A 115 -3.69 -18.92 -9.42
N LEU A 116 -2.46 -19.36 -9.13
CA LEU A 116 -1.36 -19.32 -10.11
C LEU A 116 -1.22 -20.59 -10.94
N HIS A 117 -1.49 -21.77 -10.37
CA HIS A 117 -1.32 -23.05 -11.07
C HIS A 117 -2.41 -23.27 -12.17
N GLY A 118 -2.21 -24.23 -13.07
CA GLY A 118 -3.23 -24.71 -14.00
C GLY A 118 -3.58 -23.79 -15.19
N PHE A 119 -2.98 -22.61 -15.32
CA PHE A 119 -3.21 -21.70 -16.46
C PHE A 119 -1.90 -21.34 -17.16
N GLY A 120 -1.69 -21.92 -18.36
CA GLY A 120 -0.51 -21.72 -19.20
C GLY A 120 0.42 -22.94 -19.24
N GLU A 121 1.21 -23.05 -20.31
CA GLU A 121 2.07 -24.21 -20.63
C GLU A 121 3.24 -24.43 -19.63
N ASN A 122 3.37 -23.60 -18.59
CA ASN A 122 4.57 -23.50 -17.74
C ASN A 122 4.33 -23.75 -16.24
N ASP A 123 3.20 -24.37 -15.87
CA ASP A 123 2.93 -24.83 -14.51
C ASP A 123 3.74 -26.11 -14.15
N THR A 124 5.06 -25.95 -14.09
CA THR A 124 6.02 -27.03 -13.80
C THR A 124 6.22 -27.22 -12.30
N PRO A 125 6.66 -28.41 -11.83
CA PRO A 125 6.97 -28.64 -10.42
C PRO A 125 7.92 -27.60 -9.80
N ALA A 126 8.93 -27.16 -10.56
CA ALA A 126 9.89 -26.16 -10.10
C ALA A 126 9.27 -24.77 -9.91
N VAL A 127 8.34 -24.39 -10.79
CA VAL A 127 7.57 -23.14 -10.68
C VAL A 127 6.64 -23.18 -9.46
N ARG A 128 6.00 -24.34 -9.21
CA ARG A 128 5.15 -24.56 -8.03
C ARG A 128 5.95 -24.47 -6.73
N GLU A 129 7.13 -25.11 -6.69
CA GLU A 129 8.04 -25.03 -5.54
C GLU A 129 8.52 -23.60 -5.30
N PHE A 130 8.92 -22.88 -6.35
CA PHE A 130 9.26 -21.47 -6.25
C PHE A 130 8.10 -20.66 -5.66
N SER A 131 6.89 -20.82 -6.20
CA SER A 131 5.71 -20.08 -5.75
C SER A 131 5.38 -20.37 -4.29
N ALA A 132 5.48 -21.64 -3.85
CA ALA A 132 5.28 -22.04 -2.46
C ALA A 132 6.33 -21.40 -1.53
N ARG A 133 7.61 -21.37 -1.93
CA ARG A 133 8.68 -20.70 -1.18
C ARG A 133 8.43 -19.20 -1.05
N VAL A 134 8.01 -18.52 -2.12
CA VAL A 134 7.71 -17.08 -2.08
C VAL A 134 6.49 -16.83 -1.21
N CYS A 135 5.41 -17.62 -1.32
CA CYS A 135 4.24 -17.49 -0.46
C CYS A 135 4.63 -17.62 1.02
N LYS A 136 5.40 -18.66 1.38
CA LYS A 136 5.90 -18.87 2.75
C LYS A 136 6.84 -17.76 3.22
N GLY A 137 7.72 -17.28 2.35
CA GLY A 137 8.71 -16.24 2.66
C GLY A 137 8.20 -14.80 2.59
N SER A 138 6.95 -14.58 2.13
CA SER A 138 6.40 -13.24 1.90
C SER A 138 6.04 -12.47 3.17
N GLY A 139 5.88 -13.17 4.31
CA GLY A 139 5.31 -12.58 5.53
C GLY A 139 3.80 -12.31 5.44
N ILE A 140 3.13 -12.70 4.34
CA ILE A 140 1.70 -12.53 4.14
C ILE A 140 0.99 -13.82 4.60
N PHE A 141 0.00 -13.70 5.48
CA PHE A 141 -0.80 -14.84 5.94
C PHE A 141 -1.99 -15.13 5.02
N LYS A 142 -2.66 -14.07 4.56
CA LYS A 142 -3.84 -14.12 3.70
C LYS A 142 -3.93 -12.90 2.82
N LYS A 143 -4.71 -13.01 1.74
CA LYS A 143 -5.04 -11.90 0.85
C LYS A 143 -6.55 -11.81 0.66
N ASN A 144 -7.05 -10.59 0.60
CA ASN A 144 -8.40 -10.31 0.15
C ASN A 144 -8.34 -9.91 -1.32
N MET A 145 -9.14 -10.53 -2.17
CA MET A 145 -9.16 -10.27 -3.61
C MET A 145 -10.57 -10.30 -4.16
N ALA A 146 -10.92 -9.33 -5.01
CA ALA A 146 -12.21 -9.28 -5.67
C ALA A 146 -12.33 -10.40 -6.72
N HIS A 147 -11.25 -10.63 -7.48
CA HIS A 147 -11.21 -11.61 -8.56
C HIS A 147 -10.26 -12.77 -8.23
N GLY A 148 -10.70 -13.98 -8.57
CA GLY A 148 -9.92 -15.20 -8.58
C GLY A 148 -9.82 -15.75 -10.00
N ARG A 149 -9.70 -17.08 -10.13
CA ARG A 149 -9.55 -17.73 -11.44
C ARG A 149 -10.74 -17.58 -12.37
N GLU A 150 -11.93 -17.32 -11.84
CA GLU A 150 -13.13 -17.15 -12.66
C GLU A 150 -13.01 -16.03 -13.68
N MET A 151 -12.13 -15.04 -13.45
CA MET A 151 -11.91 -13.95 -14.42
C MET A 151 -11.29 -14.42 -15.74
N TYR A 152 -10.70 -15.62 -15.77
CA TYR A 152 -10.13 -16.23 -16.97
C TYR A 152 -11.15 -17.08 -17.76
N HIS A 153 -12.31 -17.39 -17.19
CA HIS A 153 -13.24 -18.34 -17.82
C HIS A 153 -13.85 -17.77 -19.10
N GLY A 154 -13.77 -18.54 -20.20
CA GLY A 154 -14.38 -18.19 -21.48
C GLY A 154 -13.69 -17.06 -22.26
N ASP A 155 -12.53 -16.57 -21.81
CA ASP A 155 -11.78 -15.50 -22.48
C ASP A 155 -10.34 -15.95 -22.82
N PRO A 156 -10.07 -16.31 -24.09
CA PRO A 156 -8.74 -16.74 -24.52
C PRO A 156 -7.64 -15.69 -24.31
N ASN A 157 -7.97 -14.39 -24.37
CA ASN A 157 -7.00 -13.32 -24.18
C ASN A 157 -6.63 -13.16 -22.70
N MET A 158 -7.59 -13.34 -21.79
CA MET A 158 -7.30 -13.36 -20.36
C MET A 158 -6.47 -14.59 -19.96
N GLN A 159 -6.65 -15.72 -20.65
CA GLN A 159 -5.91 -16.98 -20.41
C GLN A 159 -4.49 -17.00 -20.99
N THR A 160 -4.20 -16.13 -21.97
CA THR A 160 -2.92 -16.12 -22.68
C THR A 160 -2.03 -14.98 -22.18
N PHE A 161 -0.84 -15.31 -21.68
CA PHE A 161 0.10 -14.30 -21.20
C PHE A 161 0.45 -13.29 -22.32
N GLY A 162 0.28 -12.01 -22.02
CA GLY A 162 0.60 -10.92 -22.96
C GLY A 162 -0.44 -10.69 -24.06
N ALA A 163 -1.53 -11.45 -24.12
CA ALA A 163 -2.60 -11.21 -25.08
C ALA A 163 -3.44 -9.96 -24.72
N PRO A 164 -4.11 -9.33 -25.71
CA PRO A 164 -4.84 -8.08 -25.51
C PRO A 164 -6.06 -8.28 -24.60
N SER A 165 -5.99 -7.76 -23.37
CA SER A 165 -7.00 -7.97 -22.33
C SER A 165 -7.29 -6.70 -21.50
N LEU A 166 -6.72 -5.55 -21.87
CA LEU A 166 -6.84 -4.30 -21.11
C LEU A 166 -8.29 -3.92 -20.82
N ASP A 167 -9.17 -3.93 -21.83
CA ASP A 167 -10.57 -3.54 -21.69
C ASP A 167 -11.28 -4.39 -20.64
N LYS A 168 -11.15 -5.72 -20.75
CA LYS A 168 -11.73 -6.66 -19.79
C LYS A 168 -11.22 -6.42 -18.36
N ARG A 169 -9.93 -6.10 -18.21
CA ARG A 169 -9.34 -5.81 -16.89
C ARG A 169 -9.84 -4.49 -16.31
N MET A 170 -10.10 -3.49 -17.13
CA MET A 170 -10.71 -2.24 -16.69
C MET A 170 -12.19 -2.45 -16.31
N ASP A 171 -12.93 -3.28 -17.05
CA ASP A 171 -14.32 -3.66 -16.72
C ASP A 171 -14.42 -4.39 -15.37
N LEU A 172 -13.41 -5.21 -15.03
CA LEU A 172 -13.31 -5.88 -13.73
C LEU A 172 -12.87 -4.94 -12.60
N PHE A 173 -12.02 -3.94 -12.91
CA PHE A 173 -11.53 -2.96 -11.95
C PHE A 173 -12.61 -1.96 -11.53
N ALA A 174 -13.29 -1.34 -12.49
CA ALA A 174 -14.17 -0.20 -12.26
C ALA A 174 -15.25 -0.40 -11.19
N PRO A 175 -16.07 -1.48 -11.21
CA PRO A 175 -17.13 -1.68 -10.22
C PRO A 175 -16.57 -1.94 -8.81
N GLU A 176 -15.45 -2.65 -8.70
CA GLU A 176 -14.81 -2.93 -7.41
C GLU A 176 -14.15 -1.68 -6.85
N ALA A 177 -13.55 -0.86 -7.72
CA ALA A 177 -12.89 0.37 -7.32
C ALA A 177 -13.89 1.37 -6.71
N ILE A 178 -15.05 1.57 -7.36
CA ILE A 178 -16.10 2.44 -6.79
C ILE A 178 -16.66 1.85 -5.49
N LYS A 179 -16.94 0.54 -5.45
CA LYS A 179 -17.49 -0.13 -4.26
C LYS A 179 -16.58 0.04 -3.04
N PHE A 180 -15.31 -0.39 -3.11
CA PHE A 180 -14.42 -0.33 -1.96
C PHE A 180 -13.97 1.10 -1.66
N GLY A 181 -13.82 1.95 -2.69
CA GLY A 181 -13.61 3.38 -2.50
C GLY A 181 -14.70 4.01 -1.65
N THR A 182 -15.97 3.78 -1.99
CA THR A 182 -17.13 4.29 -1.24
C THR A 182 -17.14 3.74 0.18
N LEU A 183 -17.02 2.42 0.38
CA LEU A 183 -17.04 1.81 1.71
C LEU A 183 -15.93 2.36 2.63
N SER A 184 -14.71 2.48 2.11
CA SER A 184 -13.58 3.01 2.90
C SER A 184 -13.75 4.49 3.25
N ALA A 185 -14.32 5.28 2.33
CA ALA A 185 -14.62 6.69 2.55
C ALA A 185 -15.77 6.88 3.54
N GLU A 186 -16.86 6.13 3.43
CA GLU A 186 -17.98 6.18 4.37
C GLU A 186 -17.53 5.84 5.79
N LEU A 187 -16.70 4.80 5.95
CA LEU A 187 -16.14 4.46 7.25
C LEU A 187 -15.22 5.56 7.79
N ALA A 188 -14.40 6.18 6.94
CA ALA A 188 -13.55 7.31 7.35
C ALA A 188 -14.37 8.54 7.79
N ILE A 189 -15.46 8.83 7.08
CA ILE A 189 -16.41 9.92 7.41
C ILE A 189 -17.14 9.60 8.71
N SER A 190 -17.60 8.36 8.88
CA SER A 190 -18.26 7.92 10.10
C SER A 190 -17.33 8.01 11.31
N ASN A 191 -16.09 7.53 11.19
CA ASN A 191 -15.10 7.56 12.26
C ASN A 191 -14.60 8.97 12.58
N TRP A 192 -14.67 9.88 11.62
CA TRP A 192 -14.41 11.30 11.86
C TRP A 192 -15.50 11.97 12.72
N GLY A 193 -16.75 11.52 12.60
CA GLY A 193 -17.88 12.06 13.37
C GLY A 193 -18.35 13.46 12.93
N GLY A 194 -17.69 14.07 11.95
CA GLY A 194 -18.05 15.37 11.41
C GLY A 194 -19.18 15.32 10.37
N ASP A 195 -19.71 16.51 10.03
CA ASP A 195 -20.71 16.63 8.97
C ASP A 195 -20.06 16.43 7.60
N LYS A 196 -20.49 15.39 6.88
CA LYS A 196 -20.07 15.08 5.50
C LYS A 196 -20.17 16.28 4.55
N SER A 197 -21.11 17.20 4.76
CA SER A 197 -21.25 18.42 3.95
C SER A 197 -20.04 19.36 4.07
N LYS A 198 -19.27 19.25 5.17
CA LYS A 198 -18.08 20.07 5.44
C LYS A 198 -16.81 19.57 4.73
N ILE A 199 -16.86 18.41 4.08
CA ILE A 199 -15.76 17.98 3.21
C ILE A 199 -15.60 19.04 2.10
N THR A 200 -14.38 19.57 1.99
CA THR A 200 -14.04 20.64 1.04
C THR A 200 -13.22 20.11 -0.13
N HIS A 201 -12.43 19.05 0.10
CA HIS A 201 -11.57 18.45 -0.91
C HIS A 201 -11.70 16.93 -0.92
N LEU A 202 -11.59 16.34 -2.10
CA LEU A 202 -11.45 14.90 -2.31
C LEU A 202 -10.20 14.62 -3.15
N ILE A 203 -9.29 13.81 -2.63
CA ILE A 203 -8.13 13.34 -3.35
C ILE A 203 -8.26 11.83 -3.53
N THR A 204 -8.15 11.33 -4.76
CA THR A 204 -8.19 9.89 -5.02
C THR A 204 -6.90 9.39 -5.63
N TYR A 205 -6.54 8.16 -5.28
CA TYR A 205 -5.37 7.47 -5.82
C TYR A 205 -5.72 6.04 -6.20
N SER A 206 -5.19 5.59 -7.33
CA SER A 206 -5.16 4.18 -7.70
C SER A 206 -4.04 3.93 -8.71
N THR A 207 -3.36 2.80 -8.58
CA THR A 207 -2.35 2.35 -9.56
C THR A 207 -2.90 1.25 -10.45
N SER A 208 -3.86 0.47 -9.94
CA SER A 208 -4.36 -0.76 -10.57
C SER A 208 -5.40 -0.57 -11.68
N GLY A 209 -5.86 0.65 -11.95
CA GLY A 209 -6.77 0.88 -13.07
C GLY A 209 -7.18 2.34 -13.29
N MET A 210 -7.97 2.55 -14.34
CA MET A 210 -8.48 3.86 -14.73
C MET A 210 -9.93 3.81 -15.21
N THR A 211 -10.70 4.86 -14.95
CA THR A 211 -12.09 5.02 -15.39
C THR A 211 -12.34 6.43 -15.93
N SER A 212 -13.31 6.57 -16.84
CA SER A 212 -13.88 7.87 -17.22
C SER A 212 -15.41 7.72 -17.23
N PRO A 213 -16.17 8.42 -16.35
CA PRO A 213 -15.74 9.44 -15.39
C PRO A 213 -14.70 8.98 -14.37
N ALA A 214 -13.87 9.91 -13.92
CA ALA A 214 -12.81 9.66 -12.95
C ALA A 214 -13.36 9.15 -11.60
N LEU A 215 -12.54 8.40 -10.85
CA LEU A 215 -12.97 7.77 -9.59
C LEU A 215 -13.43 8.79 -8.55
N ASP A 216 -12.77 9.95 -8.46
CA ASP A 216 -13.17 11.06 -7.60
C ASP A 216 -14.58 11.59 -7.93
N MET A 217 -14.91 11.78 -9.21
CA MET A 217 -16.25 12.20 -9.64
C MET A 217 -17.31 11.16 -9.29
N GLN A 218 -16.99 9.88 -9.49
CA GLN A 218 -17.88 8.79 -9.12
C GLN A 218 -18.10 8.74 -7.60
N LEU A 219 -17.05 8.94 -6.80
CA LEU A 219 -17.12 8.98 -5.34
C LEU A 219 -17.89 10.21 -4.82
N ILE A 220 -17.73 11.39 -5.42
CA ILE A 220 -18.53 12.58 -5.08
C ILE A 220 -20.02 12.25 -5.20
N LYS A 221 -20.41 11.60 -6.30
CA LYS A 221 -21.80 11.18 -6.52
C LYS A 221 -22.23 10.11 -5.53
N ALA A 222 -21.44 9.04 -5.36
CA ALA A 222 -21.78 7.91 -4.52
C ALA A 222 -21.91 8.30 -3.04
N LEU A 223 -21.00 9.15 -2.55
CA LEU A 223 -21.00 9.65 -1.17
C LEU A 223 -22.00 10.79 -0.95
N GLY A 224 -22.60 11.35 -2.01
CA GLY A 224 -23.47 12.53 -1.91
C GLY A 224 -22.74 13.75 -1.36
N LEU A 225 -21.49 13.97 -1.80
CA LEU A 225 -20.74 15.17 -1.44
C LEU A 225 -21.29 16.39 -2.19
N ARG A 226 -20.91 17.59 -1.73
CA ARG A 226 -21.25 18.82 -2.44
C ARG A 226 -20.66 18.81 -3.85
N GLN A 227 -21.43 19.32 -4.82
CA GLN A 227 -20.96 19.45 -6.22
C GLN A 227 -19.79 20.41 -6.38
N THR A 228 -19.54 21.26 -5.38
CA THR A 228 -18.44 22.24 -5.35
C THR A 228 -17.19 21.71 -4.62
N VAL A 229 -17.15 20.43 -4.23
CA VAL A 229 -15.94 19.82 -3.64
C VAL A 229 -14.81 19.96 -4.65
N LYS A 230 -13.66 20.46 -4.19
CA LYS A 230 -12.46 20.52 -5.03
C LYS A 230 -11.87 19.12 -5.09
N HIS A 231 -11.69 18.57 -6.28
CA HIS A 231 -11.26 17.20 -6.41
C HIS A 231 -10.20 17.01 -7.47
N PHE A 232 -9.36 15.99 -7.26
CA PHE A 232 -8.49 15.46 -8.28
C PHE A 232 -8.20 13.99 -8.01
N TRP A 233 -7.86 13.30 -9.09
CA TRP A 233 -7.44 11.91 -9.08
C TRP A 233 -6.03 11.80 -9.64
N VAL A 234 -5.18 11.04 -8.96
CA VAL A 234 -3.86 10.69 -9.46
C VAL A 234 -3.78 9.20 -9.71
N SER A 235 -3.60 8.84 -10.98
CA SER A 235 -3.39 7.46 -11.43
C SER A 235 -1.91 7.13 -11.53
N LEU A 236 -1.56 5.84 -11.44
CA LEU A 236 -0.21 5.30 -11.66
C LEU A 236 0.90 5.88 -10.77
N MET A 237 0.57 6.36 -9.57
CA MET A 237 1.55 6.86 -8.60
C MET A 237 2.30 5.73 -7.88
N GLY A 238 1.69 4.55 -7.75
CA GLY A 238 2.32 3.39 -7.11
C GLY A 238 2.16 3.34 -5.59
N CYS A 239 2.91 2.44 -4.96
CA CYS A 239 2.72 2.05 -3.55
C CYS A 239 2.92 3.17 -2.53
N HIS A 240 3.48 4.30 -2.95
CA HIS A 240 3.80 5.43 -2.09
C HIS A 240 2.72 6.53 -2.08
N ALA A 241 1.65 6.34 -2.88
CA ALA A 241 0.56 7.29 -3.05
C ALA A 241 -0.17 7.65 -1.75
N GLY A 242 -0.36 6.69 -0.83
CA GLY A 242 -1.06 6.95 0.44
C GLY A 242 -0.37 8.00 1.31
N LEU A 243 0.96 7.92 1.44
CA LEU A 243 1.74 8.89 2.21
C LEU A 243 1.79 10.26 1.51
N ILE A 244 1.90 10.28 0.17
CA ILE A 244 1.78 11.54 -0.59
C ILE A 244 0.39 12.14 -0.39
N GLY A 245 -0.68 11.34 -0.42
CA GLY A 245 -2.04 11.81 -0.19
C GLY A 245 -2.22 12.46 1.18
N ILE A 246 -1.71 11.83 2.25
CA ILE A 246 -1.72 12.42 3.60
C ILE A 246 -0.95 13.74 3.62
N ARG A 247 0.25 13.79 3.03
CA ARG A 247 1.05 15.02 2.94
C ARG A 247 0.30 16.13 2.20
N THR A 248 -0.22 15.85 1.02
CA THR A 248 -0.94 16.82 0.20
C THR A 248 -2.20 17.30 0.90
N ALA A 249 -2.93 16.40 1.57
CA ALA A 249 -4.09 16.76 2.37
C ALA A 249 -3.73 17.64 3.57
N ALA A 250 -2.62 17.35 4.24
CA ALA A 250 -2.10 18.17 5.33
C ALA A 250 -1.70 19.57 4.84
N GLU A 251 -1.03 19.68 3.69
CA GLU A 251 -0.66 20.97 3.06
C GLU A 251 -1.91 21.77 2.66
N ILE A 252 -2.94 21.12 2.09
CA ILE A 252 -4.22 21.77 1.76
C ILE A 252 -4.94 22.25 3.02
N ALA A 253 -5.03 21.41 4.06
CA ALA A 253 -5.72 21.74 5.31
C ALA A 253 -5.10 22.92 6.08
N GLN A 254 -3.85 23.27 5.78
CA GLN A 254 -3.17 24.44 6.35
C GLN A 254 -3.58 25.76 5.70
N ALA A 255 -4.16 25.73 4.50
CA ALA A 255 -4.59 26.94 3.82
C ALA A 255 -5.83 27.59 4.47
N ASP A 256 -6.67 26.79 5.14
CA ASP A 256 -7.89 27.25 5.80
C ASP A 256 -8.32 26.24 6.89
N ALA A 257 -8.59 26.73 8.10
CA ALA A 257 -9.03 25.92 9.24
C ALA A 257 -10.37 25.19 9.00
N ALA A 258 -11.20 25.69 8.08
CA ALA A 258 -12.46 25.07 7.69
C ALA A 258 -12.27 23.90 6.71
N PHE A 259 -11.07 23.69 6.17
CA PHE A 259 -10.85 22.63 5.20
C PHE A 259 -10.80 21.25 5.86
N ARG A 260 -11.54 20.33 5.24
CA ARG A 260 -11.57 18.91 5.57
C ARG A 260 -11.34 18.16 4.27
N VAL A 261 -10.20 17.49 4.20
CA VAL A 261 -9.71 16.83 2.99
C VAL A 261 -9.91 15.33 3.17
N LEU A 262 -10.75 14.74 2.34
CA LEU A 262 -10.90 13.29 2.25
C LEU A 262 -9.89 12.76 1.23
N VAL A 263 -9.05 11.81 1.63
CA VAL A 263 -8.15 11.08 0.74
C VAL A 263 -8.63 9.65 0.64
N VAL A 264 -8.77 9.12 -0.57
CA VAL A 264 -9.17 7.72 -0.80
C VAL A 264 -8.17 7.04 -1.73
N CYS A 265 -7.54 5.97 -1.26
CA CYS A 265 -6.69 5.11 -2.07
C CYS A 265 -7.44 3.81 -2.36
N VAL A 266 -7.46 3.36 -3.61
CA VAL A 266 -8.13 2.12 -4.02
C VAL A 266 -7.22 1.28 -4.90
N GLU A 267 -7.05 0.01 -4.55
CA GLU A 267 -6.26 -0.93 -5.34
C GLU A 267 -7.00 -2.26 -5.55
N ILE A 268 -7.23 -2.63 -6.81
CA ILE A 268 -7.83 -3.91 -7.25
C ILE A 268 -6.82 -4.62 -8.15
N ASN A 269 -5.75 -5.12 -7.54
CA ASN A 269 -4.65 -5.77 -8.24
C ASN A 269 -5.03 -7.13 -8.83
N SER A 270 -6.03 -7.80 -8.25
CA SER A 270 -6.55 -9.07 -8.78
C SER A 270 -7.01 -8.96 -10.23
N ALA A 271 -7.65 -7.84 -10.62
CA ALA A 271 -8.07 -7.58 -12.00
C ALA A 271 -6.88 -7.50 -12.98
N GLN A 272 -5.69 -7.16 -12.49
CA GLN A 272 -4.47 -7.05 -13.30
C GLN A 272 -3.64 -8.34 -13.32
N ALA A 273 -4.07 -9.41 -12.63
CA ALA A 273 -3.32 -10.65 -12.55
C ALA A 273 -3.14 -11.31 -13.92
N GLN A 274 -1.88 -11.60 -14.27
CA GLN A 274 -1.51 -12.22 -15.54
C GLN A 274 -1.40 -13.73 -15.39
N PRO A 275 -1.71 -14.51 -16.44
CA PRO A 275 -1.32 -15.91 -16.53
C PRO A 275 0.18 -16.13 -16.35
N LEU A 276 0.59 -17.39 -16.23
CA LEU A 276 2.00 -17.77 -16.10
C LEU A 276 2.79 -17.28 -17.32
N ASN A 277 3.96 -16.69 -17.07
CA ASN A 277 4.83 -16.23 -18.14
C ASN A 277 5.45 -17.46 -18.85
N PRO A 278 5.39 -17.55 -20.18
CA PRO A 278 5.99 -18.65 -20.92
C PRO A 278 7.50 -18.82 -20.70
N ALA A 279 8.20 -17.76 -20.26
CA ALA A 279 9.61 -17.82 -19.90
C ALA A 279 9.89 -18.67 -18.64
N GLY A 280 8.85 -19.06 -17.89
CA GLY A 280 8.97 -19.93 -16.72
C GLY A 280 9.96 -19.38 -15.68
N LEU A 281 10.89 -20.22 -15.24
CA LEU A 281 11.90 -19.83 -14.23
C LEU A 281 12.84 -18.68 -14.67
N GLN A 282 12.91 -18.37 -15.96
CA GLN A 282 13.75 -17.27 -16.45
C GLN A 282 13.16 -15.89 -16.15
N ASP A 283 11.83 -15.80 -15.97
CA ASP A 283 11.14 -14.56 -15.59
C ASP A 283 9.87 -14.87 -14.78
N LEU A 284 10.01 -14.84 -13.45
CA LEU A 284 8.93 -15.03 -12.49
C LEU A 284 8.43 -13.72 -11.89
N ASN A 285 8.69 -12.58 -12.53
CA ASN A 285 8.35 -11.28 -11.95
C ASN A 285 6.83 -11.13 -11.72
N ASN A 286 6.04 -11.50 -12.73
CA ASN A 286 4.58 -11.51 -12.64
C ASN A 286 4.07 -12.44 -11.53
N HIS A 287 4.76 -13.56 -11.25
CA HIS A 287 4.37 -14.43 -10.14
C HIS A 287 4.59 -13.76 -8.80
N VAL A 288 5.76 -13.15 -8.60
CA VAL A 288 6.07 -12.44 -7.35
C VAL A 288 5.06 -11.30 -7.14
N VAL A 289 4.79 -10.52 -8.18
CA VAL A 289 3.78 -9.45 -8.21
C VAL A 289 2.40 -10.00 -7.80
N SER A 290 1.92 -11.06 -8.44
CA SER A 290 0.63 -11.68 -8.11
C SER A 290 0.60 -12.27 -6.70
N ILE A 291 1.72 -12.73 -6.16
CA ILE A 291 1.81 -13.23 -4.78
C ILE A 291 1.69 -12.08 -3.78
N ILE A 292 2.41 -10.97 -3.97
CA ILE A 292 2.49 -9.91 -2.95
C ILE A 292 1.35 -8.89 -3.00
N PHE A 293 0.74 -8.64 -4.17
CA PHE A 293 -0.30 -7.63 -4.30
C PHE A 293 -1.70 -8.19 -4.04
N GLY A 294 -2.42 -7.58 -3.10
CA GLY A 294 -3.84 -7.85 -2.83
C GLY A 294 -4.71 -6.63 -3.10
N ASP A 295 -6.00 -6.78 -2.82
CA ASP A 295 -7.00 -5.74 -3.07
C ASP A 295 -7.44 -5.05 -1.79
N GLY A 296 -7.86 -3.79 -1.92
CA GLY A 296 -8.46 -3.02 -0.84
C GLY A 296 -8.45 -1.52 -1.09
N ALA A 297 -9.15 -0.82 -0.22
CA ALA A 297 -9.25 0.62 -0.21
C ALA A 297 -9.05 1.17 1.21
N ALA A 298 -8.58 2.41 1.28
CA ALA A 298 -8.45 3.15 2.52
C ALA A 298 -8.88 4.61 2.31
N GLY A 299 -9.67 5.12 3.24
CA GLY A 299 -10.08 6.51 3.34
C GLY A 299 -9.46 7.17 4.58
N VAL A 300 -9.01 8.42 4.46
CA VAL A 300 -8.57 9.24 5.61
C VAL A 300 -9.11 10.66 5.49
N ILE A 301 -9.49 11.25 6.62
CA ILE A 301 -9.88 12.66 6.69
C ILE A 301 -8.78 13.43 7.41
N VAL A 302 -8.31 14.49 6.75
CA VAL A 302 -7.27 15.38 7.28
C VAL A 302 -7.84 16.79 7.41
N GLY A 303 -7.54 17.44 8.53
CA GLY A 303 -7.94 18.82 8.81
C GLY A 303 -6.97 19.51 9.76
N THR A 304 -7.17 20.78 10.02
CA THR A 304 -6.48 21.52 11.08
C THR A 304 -7.52 22.04 12.08
N GLN A 305 -7.06 22.39 13.29
CA GLN A 305 -7.91 22.95 14.37
C GLN A 305 -9.20 22.12 14.56
N PRO A 306 -9.09 20.87 15.06
CA PRO A 306 -10.25 20.03 15.33
C PRO A 306 -11.25 20.79 16.23
N THR A 307 -12.52 20.75 15.85
CA THR A 307 -13.62 21.28 16.64
C THR A 307 -13.92 20.38 17.84
N GLU A 308 -14.78 20.83 18.75
CA GLU A 308 -15.19 20.04 19.93
C GLU A 308 -15.84 18.69 19.61
N HIS A 309 -16.33 18.51 18.37
CA HIS A 309 -16.93 17.26 17.89
C HIS A 309 -15.94 16.36 17.13
N GLU A 310 -14.70 16.79 16.96
CA GLU A 310 -13.68 16.08 16.19
C GLU A 310 -12.56 15.62 17.11
N THR A 311 -12.26 14.31 17.06
CA THR A 311 -11.15 13.75 17.82
C THR A 311 -9.96 13.52 16.89
N PRO A 312 -8.84 14.25 17.05
CA PRO A 312 -7.63 13.96 16.29
C PRO A 312 -7.09 12.58 16.68
N ILE A 313 -6.76 11.75 15.68
CA ILE A 313 -6.18 10.42 15.87
C ILE A 313 -4.65 10.54 15.84
N PHE A 314 -4.15 11.18 14.79
CA PHE A 314 -2.73 11.44 14.60
C PHE A 314 -2.49 12.88 14.18
N GLN A 315 -1.41 13.48 14.67
CA GLN A 315 -0.85 14.71 14.13
C GLN A 315 0.16 14.37 13.02
N VAL A 316 0.04 15.05 11.89
CA VAL A 316 1.04 15.05 10.81
C VAL A 316 2.11 16.06 11.16
N ASP A 317 3.20 15.59 11.78
CA ASP A 317 4.29 16.46 12.25
C ASP A 317 5.18 16.91 11.08
N ARG A 318 5.74 15.94 10.34
CA ARG A 318 6.66 16.19 9.24
C ARG A 318 6.45 15.18 8.14
N CYS A 319 6.53 15.64 6.89
CA CYS A 319 6.58 14.75 5.74
C CYS A 319 7.82 15.07 4.89
N PHE A 320 8.42 14.03 4.32
CA PHE A 320 9.61 14.14 3.48
C PHE A 320 9.51 13.16 2.32
N THR A 321 9.98 13.58 1.14
CA THR A 321 10.05 12.74 -0.07
C THR A 321 11.46 12.83 -0.66
N SER A 322 12.01 11.68 -1.03
CA SER A 322 13.29 11.54 -1.70
C SER A 322 13.19 10.57 -2.86
N TYR A 323 13.86 10.91 -3.95
CA TYR A 323 14.13 9.99 -5.03
C TYR A 323 15.54 9.41 -4.85
N ILE A 324 15.68 8.09 -4.99
CA ILE A 324 16.99 7.42 -4.93
C ILE A 324 17.60 7.45 -6.33
N PRO A 325 18.76 8.12 -6.54
CA PRO A 325 19.36 8.23 -7.86
C PRO A 325 19.60 6.89 -8.55
N ASP A 326 19.43 6.85 -9.87
CA ASP A 326 19.72 5.70 -10.74
C ASP A 326 18.86 4.46 -10.45
N THR A 327 17.62 4.65 -9.94
CA THR A 327 16.73 3.54 -9.56
C THR A 327 15.45 3.41 -10.40
N ASP A 328 15.31 4.14 -11.50
CA ASP A 328 14.07 4.17 -12.32
C ASP A 328 13.59 2.79 -12.79
N HIS A 329 14.51 1.84 -12.95
CA HIS A 329 14.25 0.48 -13.43
C HIS A 329 13.95 -0.52 -12.30
N HIS A 330 13.99 -0.09 -11.03
CA HIS A 330 13.83 -1.00 -9.89
C HIS A 330 12.37 -1.38 -9.66
N ILE A 331 11.44 -0.43 -9.79
CA ILE A 331 10.01 -0.67 -9.68
C ILE A 331 9.37 0.06 -10.85
N THR A 332 8.79 -0.69 -11.78
CA THR A 332 8.11 -0.11 -12.95
C THR A 332 6.68 -0.61 -13.04
N ALA A 333 5.81 0.23 -13.58
CA ALA A 333 4.44 -0.14 -13.94
C ALA A 333 4.19 0.36 -15.37
N LYS A 334 4.00 -0.58 -16.31
CA LYS A 334 3.77 -0.26 -17.72
C LYS A 334 2.37 -0.68 -18.13
N LEU A 335 1.57 0.29 -18.57
CA LEU A 335 0.28 0.01 -19.18
C LEU A 335 0.49 -0.45 -20.63
N SER A 336 -0.20 -1.50 -21.03
CA SER A 336 -0.16 -2.06 -22.38
C SER A 336 -1.50 -2.69 -22.75
N GLN A 337 -1.63 -3.20 -23.99
CA GLN A 337 -2.83 -3.90 -24.44
C GLN A 337 -3.17 -5.12 -23.58
N SER A 338 -2.19 -5.74 -22.92
CA SER A 338 -2.41 -6.89 -22.02
C SER A 338 -2.74 -6.51 -20.57
N GLY A 339 -2.86 -5.21 -20.28
CA GLY A 339 -3.10 -4.69 -18.93
C GLY A 339 -1.88 -4.01 -18.34
N LEU A 340 -1.89 -3.85 -17.01
CA LEU A 340 -0.82 -3.24 -16.25
C LEU A 340 0.26 -4.26 -15.89
N LYS A 341 1.47 -4.09 -16.45
CA LYS A 341 2.64 -4.92 -16.12
C LYS A 341 3.51 -4.23 -15.09
N ALA A 342 3.46 -4.71 -13.86
CA ALA A 342 4.42 -4.34 -12.82
C ALA A 342 5.70 -5.17 -12.94
N THR A 343 6.87 -4.54 -12.72
CA THR A 343 8.16 -5.23 -12.64
C THR A 343 8.90 -4.81 -11.37
N LEU A 344 9.41 -5.79 -10.61
CA LEU A 344 10.16 -5.59 -9.37
C LEU A 344 11.59 -6.13 -9.50
N ASN A 345 12.60 -5.29 -9.31
CA ASN A 345 13.98 -5.73 -9.25
C ASN A 345 14.28 -6.35 -7.87
N LYS A 346 14.94 -7.50 -7.84
CA LYS A 346 15.34 -8.19 -6.61
C LYS A 346 16.19 -7.35 -5.66
N ASN A 347 16.86 -6.31 -6.16
CA ASN A 347 17.73 -5.42 -5.38
C ASN A 347 16.95 -4.30 -4.67
N VAL A 348 15.64 -4.14 -4.90
CA VAL A 348 14.82 -3.09 -4.24
C VAL A 348 15.06 -3.04 -2.73
N PRO A 349 14.99 -4.15 -1.96
CA PRO A 349 15.21 -4.10 -0.52
C PRO A 349 16.61 -3.54 -0.17
N SER A 350 17.65 -3.99 -0.87
CA SER A 350 19.03 -3.54 -0.60
C SER A 350 19.28 -2.06 -0.91
N VAL A 351 18.51 -1.48 -1.83
CA VAL A 351 18.61 -0.08 -2.24
C VAL A 351 17.80 0.82 -1.31
N VAL A 352 16.63 0.35 -0.86
CA VAL A 352 15.76 1.05 0.10
C VAL A 352 16.30 0.92 1.55
N GLY A 353 17.17 -0.04 1.85
CA GLY A 353 17.81 -0.15 3.16
C GLY A 353 17.07 -1.11 4.08
#